data_AF-A0A8G1J1T0-F1
#
_entry.id   AF-A0A8G1J1T0-F1
#
_cell.length_a   1.000
_cell.length_b   1.000
_cell.length_c   1.000
_cell.angle_alpha   90.00
_cell.angle_beta   90.00
_cell.angle_gamma   90.00
#
_symmetry.space_group_name_H-M   'P 1'
#
loop_
_entity.id
_entity.type
_entity.pdbx_description
1 polymer ?
#
loop_
_entity_poly.entity_id
_entity_poly.type
_entity_poly.pdbx_seq_one_letter_code
_entity_poly.pdbx_strand_id
1 'polypeptide(L)'
;MSDLAYESNPVEQAEKVEAVAAAMDALIGRLGYDESFRAALANNPKETLKASGIVLHKEALEAYMRTQPERFDKASEALFSRVDSDFLMSLSAPSCDIW
;
A
#
# COMPACT_ATOMS: atom_id res chain seq x y z
N MET A 1 -28.15 20.54 -11.90
CA MET A 1 -27.71 19.28 -11.28
C MET A 1 -26.27 19.48 -10.89
N SER A 2 -26.02 19.49 -9.58
CA SER A 2 -24.69 19.64 -8.99
C SER A 2 -24.04 18.28 -8.95
N ASP A 3 -22.97 18.08 -9.70
CA ASP A 3 -22.04 16.97 -9.44
C ASP A 3 -20.69 17.58 -9.12
N LEU A 4 -20.54 17.78 -7.80
CA LEU A 4 -19.33 17.94 -7.01
C LEU A 4 -18.04 17.64 -7.78
N ALA A 5 -17.45 18.69 -8.33
CA ALA A 5 -16.01 18.78 -8.46
C ALA A 5 -15.44 18.74 -7.02
N TYR A 6 -15.15 17.54 -6.52
CA TYR A 6 -14.31 17.36 -5.35
C TYR A 6 -12.87 17.63 -5.78
N GLU A 7 -12.61 18.87 -6.21
CA GLU A 7 -11.26 19.38 -6.39
C GLU A 7 -10.70 19.55 -4.98
N SER A 8 -10.14 18.47 -4.42
CA SER A 8 -9.26 18.57 -3.27
C SER A 8 -8.21 19.63 -3.61
N ASN A 9 -8.01 20.59 -2.71
CA ASN A 9 -6.97 21.62 -2.86
C ASN A 9 -5.64 20.92 -3.24
N PRO A 10 -4.89 21.39 -4.26
CA PRO A 10 -3.62 20.80 -4.66
C PRO A 10 -2.65 20.51 -3.50
N VAL A 11 -2.71 21.33 -2.45
CA VAL A 11 -1.96 21.12 -1.20
C VAL A 11 -2.41 19.87 -0.46
N GLU A 12 -3.72 19.70 -0.24
CA GLU A 12 -4.27 18.50 0.43
C GLU A 12 -4.00 17.23 -0.39
N GLN A 13 -3.99 17.33 -1.71
CA GLN A 13 -3.68 16.20 -2.58
C GLN A 13 -2.19 15.82 -2.48
N ALA A 14 -1.29 16.80 -2.40
CA ALA A 14 0.14 16.55 -2.18
C ALA A 14 0.40 15.92 -0.80
N GLU A 15 -0.26 16.38 0.25
CA GLU A 15 -0.15 15.79 1.60
C GLU A 15 -0.61 14.34 1.63
N LYS A 16 -1.72 14.01 0.95
CA LYS A 16 -2.22 12.64 0.83
C LYS A 16 -1.25 11.74 0.06
N VAL A 17 -0.64 12.25 -1.02
CA VAL A 17 0.37 11.52 -1.78
C VAL A 17 1.60 11.23 -0.91
N GLU A 18 2.09 12.22 -0.17
CA GLU A 18 3.24 12.01 0.71
C GLU A 18 2.92 11.05 1.86
N ALA A 19 1.71 11.11 2.41
CA ALA A 19 1.26 10.16 3.43
C ALA A 19 1.25 8.71 2.89
N VAL A 20 0.82 8.49 1.65
CA VAL A 20 0.87 7.16 1.01
C VAL A 20 2.31 6.73 0.73
N ALA A 21 3.17 7.64 0.25
CA ALA A 21 4.57 7.33 0.02
C ALA A 21 5.26 6.91 1.33
N ALA A 22 5.04 7.65 2.42
CA ALA A 22 5.55 7.30 3.74
C ALA A 22 4.98 5.97 4.26
N ALA A 23 3.70 5.67 3.99
CA ALA A 23 3.10 4.39 4.35
C ALA A 23 3.71 3.21 3.57
N MET A 24 4.05 3.41 2.29
CA MET A 24 4.78 2.41 1.50
C MET A 24 6.21 2.20 2.05
N ASP A 25 6.93 3.28 2.35
CA ASP A 25 8.27 3.20 2.94
C ASP A 25 8.24 2.47 4.30
N ALA A 26 7.23 2.75 5.13
CA ALA A 26 7.02 2.06 6.40
C ALA A 26 6.72 0.56 6.22
N LEU A 27 5.88 0.20 5.24
CA LEU A 27 5.59 -1.18 4.88
C LEU A 27 6.87 -1.92 4.49
N ILE A 28 7.64 -1.37 3.54
CA ILE A 28 8.87 -1.98 3.01
C ILE A 28 9.93 -2.10 4.10
N GLY A 29 10.09 -1.05 4.91
CA GLY A 29 11.00 -1.04 6.05
C GLY A 29 10.67 -2.17 7.01
N ARG A 30 9.40 -2.26 7.42
CA ARG A 30 8.93 -3.26 8.38
C ARG A 30 9.03 -4.70 7.85
N LEU A 31 8.75 -4.91 6.57
CA LEU A 31 9.02 -6.19 5.89
C LEU A 31 10.51 -6.58 5.94
N GLY A 32 11.44 -5.64 6.11
CA GLY A 32 12.87 -5.91 6.22
C GLY A 32 13.31 -6.53 7.53
N TYR A 33 12.73 -6.10 8.66
CA TYR A 33 13.23 -6.44 9.99
C TYR A 33 12.21 -7.15 10.90
N ASP A 34 10.91 -7.13 10.59
CA ASP A 34 9.85 -7.68 11.43
C ASP A 34 9.31 -8.99 10.80
N GLU A 35 9.93 -10.11 11.19
CA GLU A 35 9.55 -11.46 10.74
C GLU A 35 8.11 -11.83 11.10
N SER A 36 7.65 -11.44 12.29
CA SER A 36 6.29 -11.70 12.73
C SER A 36 5.28 -10.92 11.89
N PHE A 37 5.58 -9.67 11.56
CA PHE A 37 4.76 -8.89 10.63
C PHE A 37 4.74 -9.50 9.23
N ARG A 38 5.88 -9.97 8.69
CA ARG A 38 5.91 -10.68 7.40
C ARG A 38 4.96 -11.88 7.38
N ALA A 39 5.05 -12.74 8.40
CA ALA A 39 4.21 -13.92 8.50
C ALA A 39 2.72 -13.57 8.68
N ALA A 40 2.41 -12.57 9.51
CA ALA A 40 1.04 -12.09 9.71
C ALA A 40 0.45 -11.49 8.41
N LEU A 41 1.27 -10.71 7.69
CA LEU A 41 0.87 -10.09 6.43
C LEU A 41 0.56 -11.14 5.36
N ALA A 42 1.30 -12.25 5.33
CA ALA A 42 1.08 -13.35 4.39
C ALA A 42 -0.26 -14.07 4.62
N ASN A 43 -0.67 -14.18 5.89
CA ASN A 43 -1.86 -14.91 6.29
C ASN A 43 -3.12 -14.04 6.28
N ASN A 44 -3.01 -12.78 6.73
CA ASN A 44 -4.13 -11.84 6.77
C ASN A 44 -3.65 -10.41 6.43
N PRO A 45 -3.47 -10.10 5.14
CA PRO A 45 -2.89 -8.82 4.71
C PRO A 45 -3.70 -7.62 5.19
N LYS A 46 -5.04 -7.69 5.05
CA LYS A 46 -5.92 -6.56 5.36
C LYS A 46 -5.92 -6.22 6.85
N GLU A 47 -6.05 -7.22 7.72
CA GLU A 47 -6.02 -6.98 9.16
C GLU A 47 -4.63 -6.58 9.65
N THR A 48 -3.57 -7.18 9.10
CA THR A 48 -2.19 -6.85 9.48
C THR A 48 -1.83 -5.42 9.09
N LEU A 49 -2.21 -4.96 7.89
CA LEU A 49 -2.03 -3.56 7.48
C LEU A 49 -2.84 -2.60 8.38
N LYS A 50 -4.09 -2.94 8.70
CA LYS A 50 -4.91 -2.14 9.62
C LYS A 50 -4.31 -2.07 11.03
N ALA A 51 -3.87 -3.19 11.58
CA ALA A 51 -3.26 -3.28 12.91
C ALA A 51 -1.90 -2.57 13.00
N SER A 52 -1.19 -2.46 11.87
CA SER A 52 0.07 -1.73 11.76
C SER A 52 -0.09 -0.23 11.51
N GLY A 53 -1.32 0.25 11.33
CA GLY A 53 -1.60 1.65 10.98
C GLY A 53 -1.19 2.03 9.56
N ILE A 54 -0.85 1.05 8.72
CA ILE A 54 -0.49 1.27 7.32
C ILE A 54 -1.79 1.41 6.52
N VAL A 55 -2.09 2.64 6.09
CA VAL A 55 -3.29 2.94 5.31
C VAL A 55 -2.88 3.41 3.91
N LEU A 56 -3.30 2.65 2.91
CA LEU A 56 -3.08 2.96 1.50
C LEU A 56 -4.40 3.38 0.87
N HIS A 57 -4.62 4.68 0.74
CA HIS A 57 -5.82 5.22 0.09
C HIS A 57 -5.68 5.12 -1.43
N LYS A 58 -6.66 4.48 -2.09
CA LYS A 58 -6.65 4.23 -3.54
C LYS A 58 -6.40 5.49 -4.36
N GLU A 59 -7.15 6.57 -4.11
CA GLU A 59 -7.04 7.82 -4.86
C GLU A 59 -5.66 8.49 -4.69
N ALA A 60 -5.12 8.44 -3.47
CA ALA A 60 -3.79 8.97 -3.19
C ALA A 60 -2.68 8.09 -3.78
N LEU A 61 -2.87 6.77 -3.85
CA LEU A 61 -1.97 5.85 -4.53
C LEU A 61 -1.97 6.07 -6.05
N GLU A 62 -3.14 6.26 -6.66
CA GLU A 62 -3.25 6.60 -8.09
C GLU A 62 -2.61 7.96 -8.39
N ALA A 63 -2.78 8.95 -7.51
CA ALA A 63 -2.11 10.23 -7.61
C ALA A 63 -0.59 10.09 -7.43
N TYR A 64 -0.13 9.26 -6.51
CA TYR A 64 1.28 8.98 -6.28
C TYR A 64 1.94 8.35 -7.52
N MET A 65 1.31 7.35 -8.13
CA MET A 65 1.76 6.73 -9.38
C MET A 65 1.91 7.75 -10.53
N ARG A 66 1.01 8.72 -10.63
CA ARG A 66 1.02 9.73 -11.71
C ARG A 66 2.00 10.88 -11.45
N THR A 67 2.14 11.30 -10.20
CA THR A 67 2.91 12.50 -9.82
C THR A 67 4.35 12.20 -9.44
N GLN A 68 4.64 10.99 -8.94
CA GLN A 68 5.98 10.56 -8.53
C GLN A 68 6.29 9.13 -9.04
N PRO A 69 6.23 8.89 -10.36
CA PRO A 69 6.35 7.55 -10.94
C PRO A 69 7.66 6.85 -10.59
N GLU A 70 8.80 7.55 -10.65
CA GLU A 70 10.11 6.94 -10.33
C GLU A 70 10.22 6.50 -8.86
N ARG A 71 9.61 7.26 -7.94
CA ARG A 71 9.61 6.90 -6.51
C ARG A 71 8.67 5.71 -6.27
N PHE A 72 7.51 5.70 -6.94
CA PHE A 72 6.58 4.60 -6.90
C PHE A 72 7.20 3.30 -7.45
N ASP A 73 7.90 3.36 -8.57
CA ASP A 73 8.55 2.21 -9.18
C ASP A 73 9.62 1.62 -8.26
N LYS A 74 10.47 2.47 -7.66
CA LYS A 74 11.47 2.03 -6.68
C LYS A 74 10.86 1.42 -5.43
N ALA A 75 9.79 2.03 -4.91
CA ALA A 75 9.07 1.49 -3.75
C ALA A 75 8.43 0.14 -4.08
N SER A 76 7.87 0.00 -5.29
CA SER A 76 7.28 -1.25 -5.77
C SER A 76 8.34 -2.34 -5.97
N GLU A 77 9.47 -2.02 -6.59
CA GLU A 77 10.60 -2.95 -6.74
C GLU A 77 11.13 -3.41 -5.38
N ALA A 78 11.30 -2.48 -4.43
CA ALA A 78 11.71 -2.81 -3.08
C ALA A 78 10.68 -3.70 -2.37
N LEU A 79 9.38 -3.42 -2.54
CA LEU A 79 8.31 -4.27 -2.02
C LEU A 79 8.39 -5.69 -2.61
N PHE A 80 8.47 -5.82 -3.94
CA PHE A 80 8.58 -7.11 -4.61
C PHE A 80 9.85 -7.88 -4.23
N SER A 81 10.97 -7.20 -4.00
CA SER A 81 12.21 -7.85 -3.55
C SER A 81 12.11 -8.46 -2.14
N ARG A 82 11.15 -8.01 -1.33
CA ARG A 82 10.94 -8.43 0.06
C ARG A 82 9.80 -9.42 0.22
N VAL A 83 9.03 -9.60 -0.84
CA VAL A 83 7.83 -10.42 -0.86
C VAL A 83 8.14 -11.63 -1.74
N ASP A 84 8.08 -12.83 -1.15
CA ASP A 84 8.33 -14.07 -1.90
C ASP A 84 7.25 -14.28 -2.98
N SER A 85 7.58 -15.01 -4.06
CA SER A 85 6.61 -15.40 -5.08
C SER A 85 5.41 -16.14 -4.48
N ASP A 86 5.65 -16.91 -3.42
CA ASP A 86 4.61 -17.65 -2.70
C ASP A 86 3.61 -16.71 -2.00
N PHE A 87 4.07 -15.55 -1.51
CA PHE A 87 3.21 -14.51 -0.96
C PHE A 87 2.43 -13.78 -2.06
N LEU A 88 3.06 -13.51 -3.21
CA LEU A 88 2.34 -12.91 -4.34
C LEU A 88 1.23 -13.84 -4.84
N MET A 89 1.48 -15.15 -4.83
CA MET A 89 0.47 -16.15 -5.12
C MET A 89 -0.65 -16.16 -4.07
N SER A 90 -0.34 -16.01 -2.78
CA SER A 90 -1.37 -15.97 -1.71
C SER A 90 -2.26 -14.71 -1.77
N LEU A 91 -1.73 -13.58 -2.26
CA LEU A 91 -2.52 -12.37 -2.53
C LEU A 91 -3.42 -12.48 -3.77
N SER A 92 -2.99 -13.28 -4.76
CA SER A 92 -3.73 -13.50 -6.01
C SER A 92 -4.85 -14.52 -5.86
N ALA A 93 -4.81 -15.35 -4.81
CA ALA A 93 -5.91 -16.21 -4.46
C ALA A 93 -7.07 -15.33 -3.98
N PRO A 94 -8.28 -15.41 -4.57
CA PRO A 94 -9.45 -14.81 -3.95
C PRO A 94 -9.51 -15.32 -2.51
N SER A 95 -9.84 -14.46 -1.55
CA SER A 95 -10.07 -14.85 -0.16
C SER A 95 -11.21 -15.87 -0.16
N CYS A 96 -10.88 -17.15 -0.34
CA CYS A 96 -11.80 -18.24 -0.20
C CYS A 96 -12.02 -18.41 1.30
N ASP A 97 -12.99 -17.68 1.81
CA ASP A 97 -13.80 -18.16 2.93
C ASP A 97 -14.42 -19.49 2.48
N ILE A 98 -13.74 -20.59 2.80
CA ILE A 98 -14.37 -21.91 2.77
C ILE A 98 -15.03 -22.06 4.14
N TRP A 99 -16.34 -21.77 4.19
CA TRP A 99 -17.22 -22.27 5.24
C TRP A 99 -17.52 -23.74 5.00
#